data_AF-A0A5N7ZGL4-F1
#
_entry.id   AF-A0A5N7ZGL4-F1
#
_cell.length_a   1.000
_cell.length_b   1.000
_cell.length_c   1.000
_cell.angle_alpha   90.00
_cell.angle_beta   90.00
_cell.angle_gamma   90.00
#
_symmetry.space_group_name_H-M   'P 1'
#
loop_
_entity.id
_entity.type
_entity.pdbx_description
1 polymer ?
#
loop_
_entity_poly.entity_id
_entity_poly.type
_entity_poly.pdbx_seq_one_letter_code
_entity_poly.pdbx_strand_id
1 'polypeptide(L)'
;MSTIETIFEGLRDACNTSFFFKNGDFTEIKPEYLLTVLVAKQFSDQNNLDKFIIRLEEATEDFATSCVPETNVDWEIPKRHNCNRNGRIDIAIYSPDTSKRIFHSYAPLFPIELKGIDPTKSLVLEDLKRNMEYFLLEDEKTGKSILEVSYFACIEEAKKFIYEENKNEFIQKVERKYKNWTSNLKNLLNHHNLDLNIYTKEVMSQLYSKDIKCDSSEGNTIADFVDDWHYYVGVIVEIKKQNVTTV
;
A
#
# COMPACT_ATOMS: atom_id res chain seq x y z
N MET A 1 13.48 10.15 -1.50
CA MET A 1 12.99 8.75 -1.39
C MET A 1 11.79 8.61 -2.31
N SER A 2 11.65 7.49 -3.03
CA SER A 2 10.47 7.26 -3.89
C SER A 2 9.25 6.87 -3.04
N THR A 3 8.04 7.03 -3.57
CA THR A 3 6.79 6.65 -2.87
C THR A 3 6.80 5.19 -2.43
N ILE A 4 7.27 4.28 -3.30
CA ILE A 4 7.40 2.84 -2.98
C ILE A 4 8.32 2.59 -1.79
N GLU A 5 9.49 3.25 -1.76
CA GLU A 5 10.42 3.13 -0.64
C GLU A 5 9.81 3.70 0.65
N THR A 6 9.13 4.85 0.58
CA THR A 6 8.43 5.45 1.71
C THR A 6 7.38 4.50 2.30
N ILE A 7 6.61 3.80 1.45
CA ILE A 7 5.63 2.80 1.92
C ILE A 7 6.35 1.62 2.59
N PHE A 8 7.42 1.07 1.99
CA PHE A 8 8.16 -0.04 2.58
C PHE A 8 8.78 0.31 3.95
N GLU A 9 9.31 1.53 4.12
CA GLU A 9 9.79 1.98 5.43
C GLU A 9 8.65 2.02 6.46
N GLY A 10 7.44 2.42 6.04
CA GLY A 10 6.26 2.39 6.89
C GLY A 10 5.84 0.98 7.31
N LEU A 11 5.87 0.03 6.37
CA LEU A 11 5.59 -1.38 6.66
C LEU A 11 6.65 -1.96 7.63
N ARG A 12 7.93 -1.61 7.43
CA ARG A 12 9.03 -1.99 8.33
C ARG A 12 8.83 -1.45 9.74
N ASP A 13 8.53 -0.15 9.86
CA ASP A 13 8.27 0.48 11.15
C ASP A 13 7.10 -0.20 11.85
N ALA A 14 6.05 -0.59 11.12
CA ALA A 14 4.92 -1.32 11.69
C ALA A 14 5.31 -2.70 12.22
N CYS A 15 6.06 -3.50 11.46
CA CYS A 15 6.53 -4.81 11.91
C CYS A 15 7.47 -4.70 13.13
N ASN A 16 8.40 -3.75 13.12
CA ASN A 16 9.30 -3.55 14.25
C ASN A 16 8.53 -3.06 15.48
N THR A 17 7.58 -2.15 15.30
CA THR A 17 6.78 -1.60 16.42
C THR A 17 5.89 -2.67 17.03
N SER A 18 5.26 -3.53 16.23
CA SER A 18 4.43 -4.61 16.76
C SER A 18 5.25 -5.53 17.65
N PHE A 19 6.47 -5.89 17.25
CA PHE A 19 7.38 -6.74 18.02
C PHE A 19 7.70 -6.18 19.42
N PHE A 20 7.69 -4.86 19.61
CA PHE A 20 7.94 -4.24 20.92
C PHE A 20 6.70 -4.22 21.84
N PHE A 21 5.51 -4.52 21.34
CA PHE A 21 4.34 -4.65 22.20
C PHE A 21 4.38 -5.98 22.95
N LYS A 22 4.01 -5.98 24.24
CA LYS A 22 3.96 -7.18 25.06
C LYS A 22 2.84 -8.09 24.53
N ASN A 23 3.16 -9.33 24.15
CA ASN A 23 2.30 -10.22 23.32
C ASN A 23 2.06 -9.69 21.88
N GLY A 24 2.94 -8.81 21.39
CA GLY A 24 2.83 -8.05 20.13
C GLY A 24 3.15 -8.83 18.86
N ASP A 25 2.87 -10.13 18.88
CA ASP A 25 2.51 -10.79 17.65
C ASP A 25 1.27 -10.05 17.08
N PHE A 26 1.25 -9.82 15.77
CA PHE A 26 0.14 -9.24 15.02
C PHE A 26 -1.21 -9.98 15.20
N THR A 27 -1.26 -11.05 15.99
CA THR A 27 -2.46 -11.78 16.38
C THR A 27 -3.37 -11.06 17.40
N GLU A 28 -2.87 -10.15 18.25
CA GLU A 28 -3.71 -9.51 19.30
C GLU A 28 -4.06 -8.03 19.04
N ILE A 29 -3.17 -7.26 18.39
CA ILE A 29 -3.40 -5.85 18.08
C ILE A 29 -3.92 -5.74 16.66
N LYS A 30 -5.00 -4.95 16.43
CA LYS A 30 -5.52 -4.65 15.07
C LYS A 30 -4.37 -4.12 14.20
N PRO A 31 -3.75 -4.95 13.35
CA PRO A 31 -2.50 -4.61 12.65
C PRO A 31 -2.67 -3.39 11.77
N GLU A 32 -3.86 -3.30 11.18
CA GLU A 32 -4.19 -2.43 10.08
C GLU A 32 -4.17 -0.96 10.49
N TYR A 33 -4.64 -0.61 11.69
CA TYR A 33 -4.58 0.78 12.16
C TYR A 33 -3.15 1.21 12.46
N LEU A 34 -2.35 0.35 13.12
CA LEU A 34 -0.94 0.61 13.38
C LEU A 34 -0.17 0.77 12.06
N LEU A 35 -0.43 -0.11 11.09
CA LEU A 35 0.12 -0.06 9.75
C LEU A 35 -0.22 1.26 9.06
N THR A 36 -1.49 1.66 9.10
CA THR A 36 -2.00 2.91 8.51
C THR A 36 -1.29 4.13 9.07
N VAL A 37 -1.21 4.23 10.39
CA VAL A 37 -0.55 5.37 11.05
C VAL A 37 0.94 5.42 10.74
N LEU A 38 1.64 4.28 10.78
CA LEU A 38 3.09 4.24 10.59
C LEU A 38 3.51 4.43 9.12
N VAL A 39 2.72 3.94 8.17
CA VAL A 39 2.91 4.23 6.74
C VAL A 39 2.64 5.71 6.47
N ALA A 40 1.54 6.27 6.96
CA ALA A 40 1.22 7.69 6.78
C ALA A 40 2.30 8.60 7.38
N LYS A 41 2.83 8.24 8.56
CA LYS A 41 3.92 8.98 9.23
C LYS A 41 5.16 9.14 8.35
N GLN A 42 5.48 8.17 7.49
CA GLN A 42 6.63 8.30 6.58
C GLN A 42 6.45 9.41 5.54
N PHE A 43 5.21 9.72 5.17
CA PHE A 43 4.90 10.84 4.27
C PHE A 43 4.93 12.19 5.00
N SER A 44 4.78 12.21 6.33
CA SER A 44 4.83 13.42 7.16
C SER A 44 6.16 13.63 7.88
N ASP A 45 7.21 12.87 7.55
CA ASP A 45 8.52 13.01 8.21
C ASP A 45 9.09 14.44 8.05
N GLN A 46 10.00 14.86 8.94
CA GLN A 46 10.49 16.24 9.06
C GLN A 46 11.00 16.84 7.74
N ASN A 47 11.46 16.01 6.81
CA ASN A 47 11.94 16.41 5.48
C ASN A 47 10.82 16.65 4.45
N ASN A 48 9.55 16.37 4.79
CA ASN A 48 8.38 16.33 3.90
C ASN A 48 7.14 17.04 4.46
N LEU A 49 7.23 17.72 5.62
CA LEU A 49 6.09 18.30 6.34
C LEU A 49 5.14 19.16 5.46
N ASP A 50 5.68 19.86 4.46
CA ASP A 50 4.90 20.73 3.57
C ASP A 50 4.75 20.17 2.14
N LYS A 51 5.10 18.91 1.90
CA LYS A 51 5.02 18.32 0.54
C LYS A 51 3.70 17.63 0.26
N PHE A 52 3.01 17.17 1.29
CA PHE A 52 1.82 16.37 1.18
C PHE A 52 0.77 16.80 2.20
N ILE A 53 -0.48 16.77 1.79
CA ILE A 53 -1.61 16.72 2.73
C ILE A 53 -2.03 15.26 2.82
N ILE A 54 -2.04 14.75 4.05
CA ILE A 54 -2.29 13.34 4.35
C ILE A 54 -3.61 13.26 5.09
N ARG A 55 -4.56 12.48 4.57
CA ARG A 55 -5.84 12.20 5.23
C ARG A 55 -5.92 10.71 5.50
N LEU A 56 -6.13 10.36 6.77
CA LEU A 56 -6.38 8.99 7.18
C LEU A 56 -7.87 8.70 7.10
N GLU A 57 -8.23 7.50 6.68
CA GLU A 57 -9.63 7.03 6.73
C GLU A 57 -10.59 7.96 5.95
N GLU A 58 -10.10 8.53 4.85
CA GLU A 58 -10.84 9.48 4.01
C GLU A 58 -12.03 8.78 3.34
N ALA A 59 -13.21 9.42 3.35
CA ALA A 59 -14.38 8.86 2.70
C ALA A 59 -14.11 8.68 1.19
N THR A 60 -14.50 7.52 0.64
CA THR A 60 -14.28 7.22 -0.78
C THR A 60 -14.94 8.24 -1.71
N GLU A 61 -16.09 8.79 -1.31
CA GLU A 61 -16.82 9.84 -2.04
C GLU A 61 -15.98 11.13 -2.14
N ASP A 62 -15.34 11.55 -1.05
CA ASP A 62 -14.57 12.80 -1.03
C ASP A 62 -13.31 12.67 -1.88
N PHE A 63 -12.62 11.53 -1.80
CA PHE A 63 -11.47 11.26 -2.66
C PHE A 63 -11.87 11.13 -4.14
N ALA A 64 -12.91 10.35 -4.43
CA ALA A 64 -13.41 10.15 -5.80
C ALA A 64 -13.84 11.47 -6.45
N THR A 65 -14.57 12.32 -5.71
CA THR A 65 -14.94 13.66 -6.19
C THR A 65 -13.70 14.51 -6.48
N SER A 66 -12.66 14.40 -5.65
CA SER A 66 -11.41 15.14 -5.86
C SER A 66 -10.63 14.65 -7.10
N CYS A 67 -10.87 13.42 -7.57
CA CYS A 67 -10.18 12.83 -8.71
C CYS A 67 -10.63 13.40 -10.06
N VAL A 68 -11.78 14.04 -10.19
CA VAL A 68 -12.18 14.71 -11.44
C VAL A 68 -11.76 16.19 -11.42
N PRO A 69 -11.64 16.85 -12.59
CA PRO A 69 -11.36 18.29 -12.64
C PRO A 69 -12.48 19.09 -11.95
N GLU A 70 -12.12 20.20 -11.30
CA GLU A 70 -13.10 20.99 -10.53
C GLU A 70 -13.92 21.94 -11.36
N THR A 71 -13.42 22.26 -12.54
CA THR A 71 -14.09 23.14 -13.49
C THR A 71 -13.70 22.76 -14.89
N ASN A 72 -14.59 23.05 -15.82
CA ASN A 72 -14.27 23.13 -17.23
C ASN A 72 -14.06 24.59 -17.65
N VAL A 73 -13.88 24.81 -18.95
CA VAL A 73 -13.75 26.15 -19.56
C VAL A 73 -15.00 27.02 -19.37
N ASP A 74 -16.14 26.40 -19.09
CA ASP A 74 -17.45 27.05 -18.91
C ASP A 74 -17.81 27.29 -17.43
N TRP A 75 -16.84 27.14 -16.51
CA TRP A 75 -17.01 27.35 -15.06
C TRP A 75 -18.03 26.43 -14.39
N GLU A 76 -18.29 25.26 -14.98
CA GLU A 76 -19.18 24.27 -14.40
C GLU A 76 -18.49 23.43 -13.32
N ILE A 77 -19.18 23.18 -12.21
CA ILE A 77 -18.69 22.43 -11.06
C ILE A 77 -19.06 20.94 -11.23
N PRO A 78 -18.17 19.98 -10.89
CA PRO A 78 -18.48 18.56 -10.98
C PRO A 78 -19.60 18.17 -10.01
N LYS A 79 -20.30 17.08 -10.32
CA LYS A 79 -21.17 16.41 -9.34
C LYS A 79 -20.31 15.69 -8.30
N ARG A 80 -20.90 15.31 -7.15
CA ARG A 80 -20.21 14.39 -6.24
C ARG A 80 -20.06 13.03 -6.93
N HIS A 81 -18.87 12.47 -6.84
CA HIS A 81 -18.53 11.16 -7.38
C HIS A 81 -18.26 10.20 -6.25
N ASN A 82 -18.52 8.93 -6.49
CA ASN A 82 -18.19 7.87 -5.57
C ASN A 82 -17.78 6.62 -6.35
N CYS A 83 -17.04 5.74 -5.70
CA CYS A 83 -16.83 4.41 -6.22
C CYS A 83 -18.11 3.57 -6.02
N ASN A 84 -18.18 2.38 -6.63
CA ASN A 84 -19.35 1.51 -6.56
C ASN A 84 -19.70 1.08 -5.13
N ARG A 85 -18.75 1.19 -4.19
CA ARG A 85 -18.89 0.76 -2.81
C ARG A 85 -18.48 1.87 -1.84
N ASN A 86 -19.43 2.35 -1.04
CA ASN A 86 -19.14 3.28 0.06
C ASN A 86 -18.12 2.68 1.03
N GLY A 87 -17.15 3.50 1.45
CA GLY A 87 -16.16 3.10 2.43
C GLY A 87 -15.20 4.22 2.80
N ARG A 88 -14.03 3.81 3.27
CA ARG A 88 -12.90 4.69 3.57
C ARG A 88 -11.64 4.17 2.89
N ILE A 89 -10.76 5.09 2.54
CA ILE A 89 -9.41 4.83 2.06
C ILE A 89 -8.49 4.95 3.26
N ASP A 90 -7.64 3.96 3.49
CA ASP A 90 -6.77 3.94 4.67
C ASP A 90 -5.88 5.20 4.71
N ILE A 91 -5.24 5.54 3.59
CA ILE A 91 -4.45 6.77 3.43
C ILE A 91 -4.74 7.44 2.08
N ALA A 92 -5.17 8.69 2.11
CA ALA A 92 -5.30 9.54 0.93
C ALA A 92 -4.24 10.65 0.96
N ILE A 93 -3.45 10.74 -0.12
CA ILE A 93 -2.37 11.73 -0.27
C ILE A 93 -2.77 12.77 -1.30
N TYR A 94 -2.60 14.04 -0.95
CA TYR A 94 -2.90 15.19 -1.80
C TYR A 94 -1.72 16.14 -1.89
N SER A 95 -1.70 16.92 -2.96
CA SER A 95 -0.80 18.05 -3.15
C SER A 95 -1.24 19.24 -2.31
N PRO A 96 -0.33 19.89 -1.57
CA PRO A 96 -0.63 21.13 -0.85
C PRO A 96 -0.79 22.33 -1.80
N ASP A 97 -0.38 22.19 -3.06
CA ASP A 97 -0.58 23.23 -4.09
C ASP A 97 -2.06 23.36 -4.44
N THR A 98 -2.64 24.48 -4.02
CA THR A 98 -4.04 24.84 -4.25
C THR A 98 -4.22 25.73 -5.48
N SER A 99 -3.13 26.12 -6.18
CA SER A 99 -3.19 27.08 -7.29
C SER A 99 -4.05 26.63 -8.47
N LYS A 100 -4.32 25.32 -8.57
CA LYS A 100 -5.13 24.70 -9.62
C LYS A 100 -6.53 24.28 -9.15
N ARG A 101 -6.92 24.70 -7.94
CA ARG A 101 -8.11 24.24 -7.23
C ARG A 101 -8.91 25.45 -6.72
N ILE A 102 -10.19 25.53 -7.06
CA ILE A 102 -11.12 26.61 -6.71
C ILE A 102 -12.08 26.16 -5.58
N PHE A 103 -12.54 24.90 -5.60
CA PHE A 103 -13.60 24.41 -4.72
C PHE A 103 -13.13 23.33 -3.74
N HIS A 104 -12.27 22.39 -4.15
CA HIS A 104 -11.63 21.48 -3.20
C HIS A 104 -10.34 22.08 -2.70
N SER A 105 -9.97 21.74 -1.47
CA SER A 105 -8.80 22.30 -0.84
C SER A 105 -7.49 21.82 -1.49
N TYR A 106 -7.43 20.58 -1.99
CA TYR A 106 -6.18 19.95 -2.40
C TYR A 106 -6.37 18.99 -3.58
N ALA A 107 -5.37 18.87 -4.46
CA ALA A 107 -5.40 17.93 -5.59
C ALA A 107 -4.97 16.52 -5.17
N PRO A 108 -5.72 15.45 -5.48
CA PRO A 108 -5.33 14.10 -5.09
C PRO A 108 -4.11 13.66 -5.87
N LEU A 109 -3.16 13.07 -5.17
CA LEU A 109 -1.98 12.47 -5.77
C LEU A 109 -2.16 10.97 -5.90
N PHE A 110 -2.49 10.28 -4.80
CA PHE A 110 -2.73 8.85 -4.79
C PHE A 110 -3.42 8.38 -3.51
N PRO A 111 -4.29 7.35 -3.59
CA PRO A 111 -4.74 6.59 -2.44
C PRO A 111 -3.76 5.43 -2.17
N ILE A 112 -3.70 5.01 -0.90
CA ILE A 112 -3.04 3.79 -0.45
C ILE A 112 -4.05 2.98 0.34
N GLU A 113 -4.36 1.78 -0.16
CA GLU A 113 -5.13 0.78 0.57
C GLU A 113 -4.16 -0.19 1.25
N LEU A 114 -4.41 -0.47 2.52
CA LEU A 114 -3.57 -1.29 3.38
C LEU A 114 -4.33 -2.52 3.84
N LYS A 115 -3.61 -3.64 3.90
CA LYS A 115 -4.06 -4.84 4.60
C LYS A 115 -2.98 -5.32 5.54
N GLY A 116 -3.43 -6.00 6.59
CA GLY A 116 -2.55 -6.62 7.57
C GLY A 116 -1.75 -7.79 6.98
N ILE A 117 -1.55 -8.81 7.81
CA ILE A 117 -0.71 -9.94 7.46
C ILE A 117 -1.50 -10.99 6.67
N ASP A 118 -0.88 -11.50 5.61
CA ASP A 118 -1.37 -12.57 4.75
C ASP A 118 -2.81 -12.37 4.25
N PRO A 119 -3.12 -11.24 3.60
CA PRO A 119 -4.47 -10.99 3.13
C PRO A 119 -4.91 -12.08 2.14
N THR A 120 -6.20 -12.37 2.14
CA THR A 120 -6.77 -13.32 1.19
C THR A 120 -6.80 -12.73 -0.22
N LYS A 121 -6.77 -13.60 -1.24
CA LYS A 121 -6.85 -13.18 -2.65
C LYS A 121 -8.05 -12.28 -2.94
N SER A 122 -9.21 -12.59 -2.36
CA SER A 122 -10.43 -11.81 -2.59
C SER A 122 -10.29 -10.38 -2.10
N LEU A 123 -9.77 -10.17 -0.88
CA LEU A 123 -9.55 -8.84 -0.32
C LEU A 123 -8.58 -8.01 -1.18
N VAL A 124 -7.45 -8.60 -1.57
CA VAL A 124 -6.48 -7.93 -2.46
C VAL A 124 -7.14 -7.51 -3.77
N LEU A 125 -7.92 -8.40 -4.40
CA LEU A 125 -8.56 -8.08 -5.67
C LEU A 125 -9.71 -7.09 -5.54
N GLU A 126 -10.43 -7.07 -4.41
CA GLU A 126 -11.47 -6.07 -4.14
C GLU A 126 -10.86 -4.66 -4.03
N ASP A 127 -9.78 -4.51 -3.27
CA ASP A 127 -9.12 -3.21 -3.10
C ASP A 127 -8.47 -2.72 -4.39
N LEU A 128 -7.81 -3.61 -5.14
CA LEU A 128 -7.24 -3.24 -6.43
C LEU A 128 -8.31 -2.84 -7.47
N LYS A 129 -9.46 -3.49 -7.46
CA LYS A 129 -10.59 -3.08 -8.32
C LYS A 129 -11.13 -1.73 -7.91
N ARG A 130 -11.28 -1.47 -6.61
CA ARG A 130 -11.67 -0.16 -6.09
C ARG A 130 -10.67 0.93 -6.50
N ASN A 131 -9.37 0.65 -6.39
CA ASN A 131 -8.33 1.57 -6.85
C ASN A 131 -8.44 1.87 -8.35
N MET A 132 -8.70 0.84 -9.16
CA MET A 132 -8.94 1.00 -10.60
C MET A 132 -10.14 1.91 -10.89
N GLU A 133 -11.23 1.84 -10.11
CA GLU A 133 -12.42 2.69 -10.33
C GLU A 133 -12.09 4.17 -10.30
N TYR A 134 -11.16 4.62 -9.44
CA TYR A 134 -10.78 6.04 -9.37
C TYR A 134 -10.17 6.56 -10.69
N PHE A 135 -9.51 5.72 -11.49
CA PHE A 135 -8.97 6.11 -12.80
C PHE A 135 -10.05 6.22 -13.87
N LEU A 136 -11.17 5.51 -13.68
CA LEU A 136 -12.25 5.41 -14.66
C LEU A 136 -13.37 6.42 -14.40
N LEU A 137 -13.25 7.24 -13.35
CA LEU A 137 -14.20 8.31 -13.09
C LEU A 137 -14.21 9.32 -14.24
N GLU A 138 -15.41 9.68 -14.67
CA GLU A 138 -15.67 10.68 -15.70
C GLU A 138 -16.88 11.51 -15.27
N ASP A 139 -16.68 12.81 -15.16
CA ASP A 139 -17.74 13.79 -14.97
C ASP A 139 -18.19 14.30 -16.34
N GLU A 140 -19.50 14.33 -16.56
CA GLU A 140 -20.11 14.78 -17.82
C GLU A 140 -19.71 16.22 -18.19
N LYS A 141 -19.35 17.04 -17.20
CA LYS A 141 -19.06 18.46 -17.36
C LYS A 141 -17.58 18.74 -17.32
N THR A 142 -16.88 18.18 -16.32
CA THR A 142 -15.49 18.55 -16.04
C THR A 142 -14.47 17.58 -16.60
N GLY A 143 -14.90 16.40 -17.05
CA GLY A 143 -14.08 15.43 -17.76
C GLY A 143 -13.56 14.29 -16.89
N LYS A 144 -12.43 13.70 -17.32
CA LYS A 144 -11.93 12.42 -16.80
C LYS A 144 -11.02 12.58 -15.59
N SER A 145 -10.91 11.50 -14.82
CA SER A 145 -10.04 11.40 -13.66
C SER A 145 -8.61 11.85 -13.94
N ILE A 146 -8.10 12.72 -13.06
CA ILE A 146 -6.72 13.21 -13.07
C ILE A 146 -5.78 12.31 -12.24
N LEU A 147 -6.27 11.21 -11.68
CA LEU A 147 -5.46 10.31 -10.86
C LEU A 147 -4.40 9.62 -11.73
N GLU A 148 -3.13 9.70 -11.34
CA GLU A 148 -2.02 9.12 -12.09
C GLU A 148 -1.53 7.80 -11.52
N VAL A 149 -1.70 7.59 -10.21
CA VAL A 149 -1.23 6.39 -9.52
C VAL A 149 -2.08 6.05 -8.29
N SER A 150 -2.07 4.78 -7.90
CA SER A 150 -2.66 4.27 -6.68
C SER A 150 -1.87 3.08 -6.15
N TYR A 151 -1.98 2.83 -4.86
CA TYR A 151 -1.23 1.77 -4.20
C TYR A 151 -2.14 0.87 -3.37
N PHE A 152 -1.80 -0.41 -3.37
CA PHE A 152 -2.21 -1.39 -2.37
C PHE A 152 -0.95 -1.90 -1.69
N ALA A 153 -0.94 -2.05 -0.37
CA ALA A 153 0.18 -2.65 0.33
C ALA A 153 -0.26 -3.57 1.49
N CYS A 154 0.57 -4.58 1.76
CA CYS A 154 0.35 -5.54 2.84
C CYS A 154 1.65 -6.24 3.25
N ILE A 155 1.54 -7.14 4.22
CA ILE A 155 2.66 -7.95 4.73
C ILE A 155 2.37 -9.44 4.49
N GLU A 156 3.40 -10.20 4.12
CA GLU A 156 3.37 -11.65 4.03
C GLU A 156 4.35 -12.26 5.02
N GLU A 157 3.88 -13.22 5.80
CA GLU A 157 4.66 -13.89 6.84
C GLU A 157 5.12 -15.27 6.36
N ALA A 158 6.38 -15.60 6.64
CA ALA A 158 6.82 -16.98 6.50
C ALA A 158 6.20 -17.83 7.63
N LYS A 159 5.24 -18.70 7.29
CA LYS A 159 4.61 -19.62 8.26
C LYS A 159 5.44 -20.84 8.67
N LYS A 160 6.64 -20.97 8.08
CA LYS A 160 7.55 -22.08 8.34
C LYS A 160 8.92 -21.48 8.48
N PHE A 161 9.65 -21.95 9.49
CA PHE A 161 11.04 -21.57 9.72
C PHE A 161 11.82 -21.59 8.41
N ILE A 162 12.47 -20.48 8.10
CA ILE A 162 13.41 -20.35 6.99
C ILE A 162 14.75 -19.90 7.52
N TYR A 163 15.81 -20.38 6.90
CA TYR A 163 17.15 -19.87 7.16
C TYR A 163 17.41 -18.60 6.35
N GLU A 164 18.39 -17.81 6.79
CA GLU A 164 18.82 -16.59 6.09
C GLU A 164 19.15 -16.83 4.61
N GLU A 165 19.77 -17.97 4.28
CA GLU A 165 20.17 -18.29 2.91
C GLU A 165 18.96 -18.56 2.00
N ASN A 166 17.79 -18.87 2.59
CA ASN A 166 16.55 -19.18 1.87
C ASN A 166 15.61 -17.96 1.74
N LYS A 167 15.98 -16.79 2.26
CA LYS A 167 15.12 -15.59 2.28
C LYS A 167 14.66 -15.13 0.89
N ASN A 168 15.56 -15.17 -0.10
CA ASN A 168 15.26 -14.77 -1.47
C ASN A 168 14.25 -15.70 -2.14
N GLU A 169 14.25 -17.00 -1.80
CA GLU A 169 13.27 -17.95 -2.32
C GLU A 169 11.86 -17.62 -1.82
N PHE A 170 11.75 -17.18 -0.56
CA PHE A 170 10.48 -16.74 0.02
C PHE A 170 9.99 -15.44 -0.63
N ILE A 171 10.84 -14.43 -0.82
CA ILE A 171 10.49 -13.20 -1.54
C ILE A 171 9.97 -13.53 -2.95
N GLN A 172 10.68 -14.37 -3.71
CA GLN A 172 10.24 -14.78 -5.06
C GLN A 172 8.94 -15.60 -5.05
N LYS A 173 8.69 -16.38 -4.00
CA LYS A 173 7.42 -17.09 -3.81
C LYS A 173 6.27 -16.10 -3.62
N VAL A 174 6.46 -15.10 -2.76
CA VAL A 174 5.48 -14.02 -2.52
C VAL A 174 5.23 -13.23 -3.81
N GLU A 175 6.27 -12.81 -4.52
CA GLU A 175 6.12 -12.07 -5.78
C GLU A 175 5.31 -12.86 -6.81
N ARG A 176 5.60 -14.16 -6.98
CA ARG A 176 4.85 -15.06 -7.88
C ARG A 176 3.39 -15.23 -7.44
N LYS A 177 3.11 -15.30 -6.14
CA LYS A 177 1.75 -15.37 -5.58
C LYS A 177 0.92 -14.19 -6.07
N TYR A 178 1.42 -12.96 -5.91
CA TYR A 178 0.70 -11.75 -6.32
C TYR A 178 0.61 -11.61 -7.84
N LYS A 179 1.67 -11.95 -8.59
CA LYS A 179 1.63 -11.99 -10.07
C LYS A 179 0.53 -12.92 -10.58
N ASN A 180 0.37 -14.09 -9.95
CA ASN A 180 -0.71 -15.02 -10.29
C ASN A 180 -2.07 -14.42 -9.94
N TRP A 181 -2.23 -13.88 -8.72
CA TRP A 181 -3.48 -13.31 -8.26
C TRP A 181 -4.00 -12.19 -9.16
N THR A 182 -3.11 -11.30 -9.60
CA THR A 182 -3.47 -10.10 -10.38
C THR A 182 -3.40 -10.31 -11.90
N SER A 183 -3.08 -11.51 -12.39
CA SER A 183 -2.93 -11.79 -13.83
C SER A 183 -4.13 -11.36 -14.68
N ASN A 184 -5.34 -11.73 -14.28
CA ASN A 184 -6.57 -11.34 -14.97
C ASN A 184 -6.86 -9.84 -14.85
N LEU A 185 -6.58 -9.25 -13.68
CA LEU A 185 -6.76 -7.82 -13.45
C LEU A 185 -5.79 -7.00 -14.30
N LYS A 186 -4.55 -7.45 -14.45
CA LYS A 186 -3.54 -6.80 -15.30
C LYS A 186 -4.01 -6.71 -16.75
N ASN A 187 -4.62 -7.78 -17.28
CA ASN A 187 -5.20 -7.73 -18.62
C ASN A 187 -6.31 -6.69 -18.73
N LEU A 188 -7.20 -6.59 -17.73
CA LEU A 188 -8.25 -5.58 -17.69
C LEU A 188 -7.67 -4.15 -17.64
N LEU A 189 -6.70 -3.91 -16.76
CA LEU A 189 -6.02 -2.61 -16.61
C LEU A 189 -5.37 -2.15 -17.92
N ASN A 190 -4.73 -3.05 -18.65
CA ASN A 190 -4.12 -2.73 -19.94
C ASN A 190 -5.15 -2.21 -20.96
N HIS A 191 -6.40 -2.68 -20.95
CA HIS A 191 -7.45 -2.17 -21.84
C HIS A 191 -7.82 -0.71 -21.53
N HIS A 192 -7.52 -0.24 -20.33
CA HIS A 192 -7.76 1.12 -19.87
C HIS A 192 -6.48 1.98 -19.86
N ASN A 193 -5.41 1.54 -20.53
CA ASN A 193 -4.08 2.19 -20.53
C ASN A 193 -3.51 2.37 -19.11
N LEU A 194 -3.72 1.37 -18.25
CA LEU A 194 -3.18 1.31 -16.90
C LEU A 194 -2.17 0.17 -16.79
N ASP A 195 -1.04 0.43 -16.16
CA ASP A 195 -0.03 -0.58 -15.80
C ASP A 195 -0.26 -1.08 -14.38
N LEU A 196 0.07 -2.35 -14.15
CA LEU A 196 0.16 -2.96 -12.82
C LEU A 196 1.58 -3.45 -12.56
N ASN A 197 2.21 -2.90 -11.52
CA ASN A 197 3.54 -3.30 -11.04
C ASN A 197 3.43 -3.91 -9.65
N ILE A 198 4.30 -4.89 -9.37
CA ILE A 198 4.37 -5.57 -8.07
C ILE A 198 5.79 -5.41 -7.55
N TYR A 199 5.89 -4.96 -6.31
CA TYR A 199 7.14 -4.80 -5.59
C TYR A 199 7.09 -5.64 -4.33
N THR A 200 8.18 -6.33 -4.03
CA THR A 200 8.34 -7.13 -2.82
C THR A 200 9.68 -6.82 -2.18
N LYS A 201 9.69 -6.58 -0.88
CA LYS A 201 10.90 -6.25 -0.12
C LYS A 201 10.81 -6.83 1.28
N GLU A 202 11.95 -7.26 1.82
CA GLU A 202 12.06 -7.61 3.23
C GLU A 202 11.75 -6.38 4.10
N VAL A 203 10.80 -6.53 5.03
CA VAL A 203 10.39 -5.46 5.96
C VAL A 203 10.80 -5.75 7.39
N MET A 204 10.93 -7.02 7.77
CA MET A 204 11.49 -7.43 9.05
C MET A 204 12.07 -8.84 8.97
N SER A 205 13.20 -9.05 9.64
CA SER A 205 13.95 -10.30 9.62
C SER A 205 14.59 -10.56 10.97
N GLN A 206 14.22 -11.69 11.58
CA GLN A 206 14.89 -12.33 12.72
C GLN A 206 15.18 -13.77 12.29
N LEU A 207 16.09 -13.88 11.33
CA LEU A 207 16.53 -15.15 10.75
C LEU A 207 17.84 -15.63 11.37
N TYR A 208 18.03 -16.94 11.34
CA TYR A 208 19.26 -17.59 11.78
C TYR A 208 19.98 -18.22 10.58
N SER A 209 21.32 -18.18 10.59
CA SER A 209 22.13 -18.93 9.62
C SER A 209 22.12 -20.42 9.95
N LYS A 210 22.26 -21.27 8.92
CA LYS A 210 22.35 -22.74 9.08
C LYS A 210 23.51 -23.18 9.97
N ASP A 211 24.56 -22.38 10.03
CA ASP A 211 25.79 -22.72 10.75
C ASP A 211 25.78 -22.22 12.21
N ILE A 212 24.66 -21.67 12.70
CA ILE A 212 24.55 -21.24 14.09
C ILE A 212 24.72 -22.45 15.01
N LYS A 213 25.81 -22.43 15.77
CA LYS A 213 26.01 -23.31 16.90
C LYS A 213 25.16 -22.75 18.04
N CYS A 214 24.07 -23.45 18.32
CA CYS A 214 23.23 -23.19 19.49
C CYS A 214 24.12 -23.26 20.74
N ASP A 215 24.33 -22.12 21.41
CA ASP A 215 25.12 -22.09 22.63
C ASP A 215 24.30 -22.72 23.76
N SER A 216 24.52 -24.02 23.96
CA SER A 216 23.82 -24.79 24.99
C SER A 216 24.19 -24.38 26.42
N SER A 217 25.11 -23.43 26.61
CA SER A 217 25.57 -23.00 27.95
C SER A 217 24.52 -22.22 28.74
N GLU A 218 23.52 -21.63 28.09
CA GLU A 218 22.45 -20.86 28.75
C GLU A 218 21.15 -21.65 28.97
N GLY A 219 21.12 -22.95 28.62
CA GLY A 219 19.90 -23.77 28.74
C GLY A 219 18.84 -23.49 27.67
N ASN A 220 19.13 -22.61 26.70
CA ASN A 220 18.28 -22.36 25.54
C ASN A 220 18.17 -23.63 24.67
N THR A 221 16.95 -23.97 24.28
CA THR A 221 16.64 -25.08 23.38
C THR A 221 16.38 -24.58 21.97
N ILE A 222 16.51 -25.44 20.96
CA ILE A 222 16.12 -25.12 19.57
C ILE A 222 14.66 -24.62 19.48
N ALA A 223 13.79 -25.05 20.40
CA ALA A 223 12.40 -24.58 20.44
C ALA A 223 12.33 -23.08 20.78
N ASP A 224 13.11 -22.60 21.74
CA ASP A 224 13.18 -21.18 22.10
C ASP A 224 13.66 -20.32 20.90
N PHE A 225 14.59 -20.85 20.09
CA PHE A 225 15.03 -20.18 18.85
C PHE A 225 13.98 -20.17 17.74
N VAL A 226 13.13 -21.19 17.66
CA VAL A 226 12.05 -21.24 16.66
C VAL A 226 10.90 -20.33 17.06
N ASP A 227 10.65 -20.18 18.36
CA ASP A 227 9.61 -19.30 18.90
C ASP A 227 9.93 -17.81 18.71
N ASP A 228 11.22 -17.44 18.71
CA ASP A 228 11.70 -16.06 18.46
C ASP A 228 11.92 -15.73 16.96
N TRP A 229 11.70 -16.68 16.06
CA TRP A 229 11.96 -16.49 14.64
C TRP A 229 10.81 -15.75 13.94
N HIS A 230 11.15 -14.69 13.20
CA HIS A 230 10.19 -13.93 12.41
C HIS A 230 10.74 -13.52 11.05
N TYR A 231 9.95 -13.68 9.99
CA TYR A 231 10.30 -13.19 8.68
C TYR A 231 9.09 -12.62 7.93
N TYR A 232 9.17 -11.35 7.59
CA TYR A 232 8.10 -10.60 6.96
C TYR A 232 8.58 -9.94 5.66
N VAL A 233 7.79 -10.14 4.61
CA VAL A 233 7.98 -9.51 3.30
C VAL A 233 6.83 -8.54 3.05
N GLY A 234 7.14 -7.29 2.83
CA GLY A 234 6.17 -6.30 2.37
C GLY A 234 5.85 -6.53 0.89
N VAL A 235 4.59 -6.31 0.53
CA VAL A 235 4.12 -6.33 -0.85
C VAL A 235 3.47 -5.01 -1.16
N ILE A 236 3.86 -4.39 -2.27
CA ILE A 236 3.18 -3.21 -2.83
C ILE A 236 2.73 -3.55 -4.25
N VAL A 237 1.46 -3.29 -4.54
CA VAL A 237 0.91 -3.34 -5.89
C VAL A 237 0.59 -1.91 -6.30
N GLU A 238 1.23 -1.44 -7.37
CA GLU A 238 1.03 -0.13 -7.96
C GLU A 238 0.14 -0.27 -9.20
N ILE A 239 -0.90 0.55 -9.30
CA ILE A 239 -1.63 0.80 -10.54
C ILE A 239 -1.29 2.22 -10.97
N LYS A 240 -0.81 2.40 -12.20
CA LYS A 240 -0.44 3.71 -12.74
C LYS A 240 -0.96 3.90 -14.17
N LYS A 241 -1.22 5.14 -14.57
CA LYS A 241 -1.47 5.45 -15.98
C LYS A 241 -0.22 5.20 -16.81
N GLN A 242 -0.41 4.66 -18.01
CA GLN A 242 0.64 4.56 -19.00
C GLN A 242 0.97 5.97 -19.49
N ASN A 243 2.26 6.31 -19.51
CA ASN A 243 2.71 7.53 -20.17
C ASN A 243 2.35 7.41 -21.65
N VAL A 244 1.36 8.18 -22.09
CA VAL A 244 1.11 8.34 -23.52
C VAL A 244 2.29 9.14 -24.06
N THR A 245 3.27 8.45 -24.63
CA THR A 245 4.28 9.11 -25.46
C THR A 245 3.51 9.68 -26.65
N THR A 246 3.16 10.96 -26.61
CA THR A 246 2.69 11.69 -27.78
C THR A 246 3.81 11.61 -28.81
N VAL A 247 3.60 10.76 -29.83
CA VAL A 247 4.43 10.68 -31.04
C VAL A 247 4.12 11.88 -31.92
#